data_AF-A0A9P6BAM1-F1
#
_entry.id   AF-A0A9P6BAM1-F1
#
_cell.length_a   1.000
_cell.length_b   1.000
_cell.length_c   1.000
_cell.angle_alpha   90.00
_cell.angle_beta   90.00
_cell.angle_gamma   90.00
#
_symmetry.space_group_name_H-M   'P 1'
#
loop_
_entity.id
_entity.type
_entity.pdbx_description
1 polymer ?
#
loop_
_entity_poly.entity_id
_entity_poly.type
_entity_poly.pdbx_seq_one_letter_code
_entity_poly.pdbx_strand_id
1 'polypeptide(L)'
;MIPVFVPFAFIGIVVGGLGIFSKIYRNRQAARAYEPWFPSHPERDTYITLLQQTDPAPSDALLKAALLRRAVADVTRIFRIRDDKAALTALLQKGSISDDLWANFQAAERELEAEIVEVVTEANTFVEGWGQIIFQSAGEVVQNEKYRDIFANIPKQKTALDAKLGIERPAVGSRSSATLPSIPSISVPNGADATLPIKSPSKRPKRAASSASSANGSPSNGPPSLPPSTPTKQHLELPSPQGGNSKGPAKKKNKRK
;
A
#
# COMPACT_ATOMS: atom_id res chain seq x y z
N MET A 1 15.30 67.00 -12.92
CA MET A 1 15.28 65.53 -13.14
C MET A 1 14.50 64.72 -12.10
N ILE A 2 13.77 65.33 -11.14
CA ILE A 2 13.11 64.59 -10.05
C ILE A 2 11.94 63.65 -10.47
N PRO A 3 11.00 64.01 -11.39
CA PRO A 3 9.76 63.24 -11.55
C PRO A 3 9.94 61.82 -12.14
N VAL A 4 11.08 61.54 -12.78
CA VAL A 4 11.38 60.21 -13.35
C VAL A 4 11.65 59.17 -12.26
N PHE A 5 12.20 59.56 -11.10
CA PHE A 5 12.54 58.63 -10.02
C PHE A 5 11.35 58.24 -9.14
N VAL A 6 10.31 59.09 -9.07
CA VAL A 6 9.09 58.85 -8.26
C VAL A 6 8.42 57.50 -8.55
N PRO A 7 8.12 57.09 -9.82
CA PRO A 7 7.52 55.79 -10.08
C PRO A 7 8.43 54.61 -9.68
N PHE A 8 9.74 54.70 -9.88
CA PHE A 8 10.67 53.64 -9.47
C PHE A 8 10.78 53.51 -7.95
N ALA A 9 10.78 54.64 -7.23
CA ALA A 9 10.74 54.65 -5.76
C ALA A 9 9.43 54.05 -5.22
N PHE A 10 8.28 54.37 -5.84
CA PHE A 10 6.99 53.78 -5.50
C PHE A 10 6.99 52.26 -5.71
N ILE A 11 7.46 51.77 -6.86
CA ILE A 11 7.60 50.33 -7.14
C ILE A 11 8.54 49.66 -6.12
N GLY A 12 9.67 50.30 -5.78
CA GLY A 12 10.61 49.80 -4.77
C GLY A 12 9.98 49.65 -3.38
N ILE A 13 9.17 50.62 -2.94
CA ILE A 13 8.43 50.57 -1.68
C ILE A 13 7.36 49.46 -1.71
N VAL A 14 6.59 49.34 -2.80
CA VAL A 14 5.54 48.31 -2.94
C VAL A 14 6.14 46.90 -2.97
N VAL A 15 7.17 46.66 -3.79
CA VAL A 15 7.84 45.35 -3.90
C VAL A 15 8.60 45.02 -2.61
N GLY A 16 9.25 45.99 -1.98
CA GLY A 16 9.90 45.82 -0.68
C GLY A 16 8.89 45.45 0.41
N GLY A 17 7.83 46.24 0.58
CA GLY A 17 6.77 45.99 1.55
C GLY A 17 6.10 44.62 1.35
N LEU A 18 5.79 44.26 0.10
CA LEU A 18 5.24 42.95 -0.26
C LEU A 18 6.23 41.81 0.03
N GLY A 19 7.53 42.02 -0.19
CA GLY A 19 8.60 41.05 0.13
C GLY A 19 8.74 40.81 1.63
N ILE A 20 8.76 41.87 2.44
CA ILE A 20 8.77 41.77 3.92
C ILE A 20 7.49 41.07 4.40
N PHE A 21 6.32 41.50 3.91
CA PHE A 21 5.03 40.90 4.28
C PHE A 21 4.97 39.40 3.92
N SER A 22 5.37 39.04 2.70
CA SER A 22 5.41 37.64 2.22
C SER A 22 6.34 36.78 3.08
N LYS A 23 7.53 37.30 3.44
CA LYS A 23 8.46 36.59 4.33
C LYS A 23 7.87 36.37 5.72
N ILE A 24 7.25 37.39 6.33
CA ILE A 24 6.61 37.28 7.65
C ILE A 24 5.40 36.34 7.59
N TYR A 25 4.55 36.46 6.58
CA TYR A 25 3.36 35.63 6.38
C TYR A 25 3.73 34.15 6.21
N ARG A 26 4.66 33.84 5.30
CA ARG A 26 5.12 32.46 5.06
C ARG A 26 5.83 31.87 6.28
N ASN A 27 6.60 32.66 7.02
CA ASN A 27 7.20 32.22 8.28
C ASN A 27 6.16 31.95 9.37
N ARG A 28 5.11 32.78 9.47
CA ARG A 28 3.98 32.56 10.40
C ARG A 28 3.08 31.39 10.02
N GLN A 29 2.96 31.06 8.73
CA GLN A 29 2.30 29.83 8.29
C GLN A 29 3.16 28.60 8.60
N ALA A 30 4.47 28.63 8.30
CA ALA A 30 5.39 27.53 8.62
C ALA A 30 5.55 27.29 10.14
N ALA A 31 5.36 28.32 10.97
CA ALA A 31 5.35 28.20 12.42
C ALA A 31 4.03 27.63 13.01
N ARG A 32 3.04 27.28 12.19
CA ARG A 32 1.89 26.49 12.63
C ARG A 32 2.31 25.02 12.72
N ALA A 33 2.75 24.60 13.90
CA ALA A 33 2.90 23.18 14.20
C ALA A 33 1.50 22.53 14.23
N TYR A 34 1.19 21.72 13.22
CA TYR A 34 0.02 20.83 13.24
C TYR A 34 0.35 19.57 14.04
N GLU A 35 -0.68 18.93 14.60
CA GLU A 35 -0.54 17.62 15.24
C GLU A 35 -0.20 16.56 14.18
N PRO A 36 0.84 15.72 14.39
CA PRO A 36 1.18 14.65 13.46
C PRO A 36 -0.01 13.69 13.25
N TRP A 37 -0.34 13.40 11.99
CA TRP A 37 -1.50 12.55 11.65
C TRP A 37 -1.37 11.12 12.21
N PHE A 38 -0.13 10.63 12.31
CA PHE A 38 0.19 9.37 12.96
C PHE A 38 0.98 9.61 14.25
N PRO A 39 0.78 8.77 15.28
CA PRO A 39 1.65 8.78 16.45
C PRO A 39 3.08 8.36 16.09
N SER A 40 4.01 8.56 17.04
CA SER A 40 5.39 8.05 16.99
C SER A 40 5.44 6.60 16.53
N HIS A 41 6.56 6.20 15.94
CA HIS A 41 6.70 4.93 15.26
C HIS A 41 7.62 3.99 16.06
N PRO A 42 7.11 3.31 17.11
CA PRO A 42 7.94 2.57 18.05
C PRO A 42 8.71 1.41 17.38
N GLU A 43 8.22 0.87 16.26
CA GLU A 43 8.93 -0.14 15.47
C GLU A 43 10.17 0.47 14.76
N ARG A 44 10.05 1.68 14.19
CA ARG A 44 11.20 2.45 13.65
C ARG A 44 12.17 2.82 14.78
N ASP A 45 11.65 3.37 15.88
CA ASP A 45 12.45 3.82 17.02
C ASP A 45 13.25 2.63 17.62
N THR A 46 12.60 1.46 17.75
CA THR A 46 13.25 0.21 18.18
C THR A 46 14.34 -0.24 17.21
N TYR A 47 14.05 -0.24 15.90
CA TYR A 47 15.02 -0.63 14.87
C TYR A 47 16.24 0.32 14.81
N ILE A 48 16.04 1.63 14.91
CA ILE A 48 17.13 2.61 14.98
C ILE A 48 17.95 2.43 16.26
N THR A 49 17.28 2.18 17.40
CA THR A 49 17.98 1.89 18.68
C THR A 49 18.84 0.63 18.56
N LEU A 50 18.33 -0.42 17.92
CA LEU A 50 19.10 -1.65 17.64
C LEU A 50 20.29 -1.40 16.72
N LEU A 51 20.13 -0.58 15.67
CA LEU A 51 21.22 -0.21 14.77
C LEU A 51 22.32 0.62 15.45
N GLN A 52 21.98 1.37 16.50
CA GLN A 52 22.93 2.09 17.35
C GLN A 52 23.59 1.22 18.44
N GLN A 53 23.01 0.06 18.77
CA GLN A 53 23.50 -0.82 19.83
C GLN A 53 24.81 -1.51 19.41
N THR A 54 25.92 -1.00 19.91
CA THR A 54 27.27 -1.50 19.56
C THR A 54 27.71 -2.70 20.43
N ASP A 55 27.23 -2.78 21.68
CA ASP A 55 27.58 -3.85 22.63
C ASP A 55 26.36 -4.28 23.46
N PRO A 56 25.93 -5.56 23.39
CA PRO A 56 26.32 -6.56 22.40
C PRO A 56 25.77 -6.18 21.01
N ALA A 57 26.55 -6.39 19.96
CA ALA A 57 26.08 -6.14 18.59
C ALA A 57 24.85 -7.03 18.25
N PRO A 58 23.78 -6.47 17.64
CA PRO A 58 22.59 -7.23 17.27
C PRO A 58 22.90 -8.25 16.16
N SER A 59 22.16 -9.36 16.14
CA SER A 59 22.26 -10.32 15.04
C SER A 59 21.55 -9.82 13.78
N ASP A 60 22.11 -10.12 12.61
CA ASP A 60 21.53 -9.81 11.30
C ASP A 60 20.07 -10.31 11.16
N ALA A 61 19.79 -11.51 11.69
CA ALA A 61 18.43 -12.05 11.74
C ALA A 61 17.45 -11.20 12.59
N LEU A 62 17.93 -10.60 13.68
CA LEU A 62 17.15 -9.71 14.53
C LEU A 62 16.91 -8.36 13.85
N LEU A 63 17.92 -7.79 13.19
CA LEU A 63 17.76 -6.55 12.39
C LEU A 63 16.76 -6.75 11.25
N LYS A 64 16.84 -7.88 10.52
CA LYS A 64 15.88 -8.24 9.46
C LYS A 64 14.46 -8.44 10.01
N ALA A 65 14.30 -9.04 11.18
CA ALA A 65 13.00 -9.18 11.84
C ALA A 65 12.43 -7.83 12.31
N ALA A 66 13.27 -6.93 12.82
CA ALA A 66 12.88 -5.58 13.23
C ALA A 66 12.47 -4.71 12.03
N LEU A 67 13.21 -4.76 10.91
CA LEU A 67 12.85 -4.07 9.67
C LEU A 67 11.54 -4.60 9.07
N LEU A 68 11.30 -5.92 9.13
CA LEU A 68 10.01 -6.49 8.75
C LEU A 68 8.88 -6.02 9.68
N ARG A 69 9.14 -5.83 10.99
CA ARG A 69 8.14 -5.30 11.93
C ARG A 69 7.81 -3.83 11.67
N ARG A 70 8.81 -3.02 11.30
CA ARG A 70 8.63 -1.64 10.80
C ARG A 70 7.69 -1.63 9.59
N ALA A 71 8.01 -2.41 8.55
CA ALA A 71 7.18 -2.56 7.36
C ALA A 71 5.73 -3.04 7.64
N VAL A 72 5.51 -3.88 8.66
CA VAL A 72 4.17 -4.33 9.11
C VAL A 72 3.35 -3.16 9.70
N ALA A 73 3.98 -2.28 10.47
CA ALA A 73 3.33 -1.07 10.95
C ALA A 73 3.07 -0.07 9.81
N ASP A 74 3.99 0.06 8.85
CA ASP A 74 3.79 0.90 7.66
C ASP A 74 2.63 0.41 6.78
N VAL A 75 2.52 -0.88 6.51
CA VAL A 75 1.35 -1.44 5.79
C VAL A 75 0.05 -1.13 6.54
N THR A 76 0.06 -1.18 7.87
CA THR A 76 -1.09 -0.80 8.69
C THR A 76 -1.42 0.70 8.57
N ARG A 77 -0.41 1.58 8.44
CA ARG A 77 -0.57 3.01 8.14
C ARG A 77 -1.09 3.24 6.71
N ILE A 78 -0.61 2.49 5.71
CA ILE A 78 -1.07 2.56 4.31
C ILE A 78 -2.56 2.27 4.19
N PHE A 79 -3.06 1.23 4.86
CA PHE A 79 -4.50 0.93 4.85
C PHE A 79 -5.33 2.07 5.44
N ARG A 80 -4.87 2.68 6.56
CA ARG A 80 -5.54 3.85 7.16
C ARG A 80 -5.56 5.04 6.21
N ILE A 81 -4.41 5.44 5.64
CA ILE A 81 -4.34 6.52 4.63
C ILE A 81 -5.34 6.28 3.49
N ARG A 82 -5.46 5.05 2.99
CA ARG A 82 -6.36 4.74 1.86
C ARG A 82 -7.84 4.86 2.22
N ASP A 83 -8.24 4.37 3.40
CA ASP A 83 -9.62 4.47 3.89
C ASP A 83 -9.97 5.94 4.24
N ASP A 84 -9.07 6.63 4.95
CA ASP A 84 -9.20 8.04 5.33
C ASP A 84 -9.30 8.95 4.09
N LYS A 85 -8.44 8.76 3.08
CA LYS A 85 -8.41 9.58 1.85
C LYS A 85 -9.76 9.59 1.13
N ALA A 86 -10.44 8.45 1.08
CA ALA A 86 -11.76 8.34 0.47
C ALA A 86 -12.83 9.12 1.26
N ALA A 87 -12.84 8.99 2.59
CA ALA A 87 -13.77 9.71 3.46
C ALA A 87 -13.53 11.23 3.47
N LEU A 88 -12.26 11.65 3.63
CA LEU A 88 -11.84 13.05 3.67
C LEU A 88 -12.15 13.79 2.36
N THR A 89 -11.94 13.15 1.20
CA THR A 89 -12.26 13.74 -0.11
C THR A 89 -13.75 14.07 -0.22
N ALA A 90 -14.64 13.20 0.27
CA ALA A 90 -16.08 13.44 0.29
C ALA A 90 -16.48 14.55 1.28
N LEU A 91 -15.85 14.61 2.46
CA LEU A 91 -16.08 15.66 3.45
C LEU A 91 -15.56 17.05 3.00
N LEU A 92 -14.49 17.08 2.21
CA LEU A 92 -13.92 18.29 1.60
C LEU A 92 -14.84 18.85 0.51
N GLN A 93 -15.37 18.00 -0.37
CA GLN A 93 -16.37 18.41 -1.38
C GLN A 93 -17.66 18.96 -0.74
N LYS A 94 -17.99 18.52 0.49
CA LYS A 94 -19.13 19.02 1.28
C LYS A 94 -18.81 20.31 2.05
N GLY A 95 -17.56 20.78 2.07
CA GLY A 95 -17.11 21.93 2.86
C GLY A 95 -17.17 21.71 4.37
N SER A 96 -17.24 20.46 4.84
CA SER A 96 -17.40 20.11 6.26
C SER A 96 -16.07 19.89 7.02
N ILE A 97 -14.94 20.26 6.40
CA ILE A 97 -13.58 20.08 6.91
C ILE A 97 -12.70 21.23 6.42
N SER A 98 -11.67 21.60 7.19
CA SER A 98 -10.73 22.68 6.85
C SER A 98 -9.64 22.23 5.88
N ASP A 99 -9.28 23.11 4.93
CA ASP A 99 -8.17 22.90 3.99
C ASP A 99 -6.82 22.70 4.71
N ASP A 100 -6.59 23.40 5.83
CA ASP A 100 -5.42 23.18 6.72
C ASP A 100 -5.29 21.71 7.19
N LEU A 101 -6.41 20.99 7.39
CA LEU A 101 -6.41 19.59 7.83
C LEU A 101 -6.21 18.62 6.65
N TRP A 102 -6.71 18.96 5.46
CA TRP A 102 -6.42 18.24 4.22
C TRP A 102 -4.93 18.38 3.83
N ALA A 103 -4.35 19.56 4.01
CA ALA A 103 -2.91 19.78 3.85
C ALA A 103 -2.07 18.95 4.83
N ASN A 104 -2.49 18.85 6.10
CA ASN A 104 -1.82 17.98 7.08
C ASN A 104 -1.91 16.48 6.70
N PHE A 105 -3.08 16.03 6.23
CA PHE A 105 -3.26 14.68 5.70
C PHE A 105 -2.34 14.40 4.50
N GLN A 106 -2.24 15.35 3.55
CA GLN A 106 -1.32 15.22 2.41
C GLN A 106 0.16 15.24 2.84
N ALA A 107 0.53 15.98 3.88
CA ALA A 107 1.89 15.93 4.42
C ALA A 107 2.21 14.55 5.00
N ALA A 108 1.30 13.96 5.79
CA ALA A 108 1.45 12.62 6.35
C ALA A 108 1.46 11.50 5.29
N GLU A 109 0.71 11.66 4.19
CA GLU A 109 0.81 10.76 3.04
C GLU A 109 2.23 10.78 2.43
N ARG A 110 2.86 11.96 2.32
CA ARG A 110 4.25 12.09 1.83
C ARG A 110 5.31 11.62 2.82
N GLU A 111 5.07 11.77 4.11
CA GLU A 111 5.93 11.22 5.17
C GLU A 111 5.94 9.69 5.11
N LEU A 112 4.76 9.07 4.94
CA LEU A 112 4.63 7.62 4.77
C LEU A 112 5.22 7.13 3.43
N GLU A 113 5.04 7.87 2.32
CA GLU A 113 5.72 7.56 1.05
C GLU A 113 7.26 7.57 1.20
N ALA A 114 7.82 8.51 1.99
CA ALA A 114 9.25 8.57 2.26
C ALA A 114 9.72 7.39 3.15
N GLU A 115 8.98 7.07 4.21
CA GLU A 115 9.25 5.92 5.09
C GLU A 115 9.28 4.59 4.31
N ILE A 116 8.34 4.39 3.38
CA ILE A 116 8.29 3.22 2.51
C ILE A 116 9.55 3.13 1.62
N VAL A 117 10.01 4.25 1.06
CA VAL A 117 11.23 4.27 0.24
C VAL A 117 12.47 3.99 1.11
N GLU A 118 12.54 4.53 2.32
CA GLU A 118 13.60 4.25 3.30
C GLU A 118 13.67 2.73 3.57
N VAL A 119 12.55 2.12 3.98
CA VAL A 119 12.45 0.67 4.24
C VAL A 119 12.77 -0.19 2.99
N VAL A 120 12.35 0.20 1.79
CA VAL A 120 12.70 -0.51 0.55
C VAL A 120 14.21 -0.43 0.28
N THR A 121 14.84 0.74 0.48
CA THR A 121 16.29 0.89 0.28
C THR A 121 17.09 0.12 1.30
N GLU A 122 16.74 0.20 2.59
CA GLU A 122 17.37 -0.59 3.66
C GLU A 122 17.24 -2.09 3.41
N ALA A 123 16.06 -2.60 3.05
CA ALA A 123 15.85 -4.01 2.76
C ALA A 123 16.79 -4.52 1.64
N ASN A 124 17.00 -3.70 0.61
CA ASN A 124 17.95 -4.03 -0.47
C ASN A 124 19.43 -4.00 -0.03
N THR A 125 19.80 -3.32 1.05
CA THR A 125 21.16 -3.42 1.64
C THR A 125 21.38 -4.74 2.37
N PHE A 126 20.33 -5.31 2.97
CA PHE A 126 20.38 -6.58 3.68
C PHE A 126 20.37 -7.80 2.75
N VAL A 127 19.55 -7.76 1.69
CA VAL A 127 19.43 -8.79 0.64
C VAL A 127 18.97 -8.12 -0.66
N GLU A 128 19.72 -8.28 -1.74
CA GLU A 128 19.37 -7.71 -3.05
C GLU A 128 17.96 -8.15 -3.50
N GLY A 129 17.13 -7.18 -3.90
CA GLY A 129 15.75 -7.41 -4.34
C GLY A 129 14.72 -7.61 -3.21
N TRP A 130 15.14 -7.77 -1.95
CA TRP A 130 14.20 -7.99 -0.83
C TRP A 130 13.22 -6.83 -0.65
N GLY A 131 13.62 -5.60 -0.97
CA GLY A 131 12.74 -4.43 -0.97
C GLY A 131 11.53 -4.53 -1.89
N GLN A 132 11.55 -5.39 -2.93
CA GLN A 132 10.39 -5.62 -3.80
C GLN A 132 9.32 -6.51 -3.14
N ILE A 133 9.71 -7.38 -2.20
CA ILE A 133 8.82 -8.38 -1.60
C ILE A 133 8.52 -8.13 -0.12
N ILE A 134 9.34 -7.35 0.60
CA ILE A 134 9.17 -7.09 2.04
C ILE A 134 7.78 -6.55 2.39
N PHE A 135 7.25 -5.63 1.59
CA PHE A 135 5.90 -5.07 1.77
C PHE A 135 4.77 -6.06 1.44
N GLN A 136 5.00 -7.03 0.54
CA GLN A 136 4.04 -8.12 0.28
C GLN A 136 4.00 -9.07 1.47
N SER A 137 5.17 -9.50 1.98
CA SER A 137 5.28 -10.32 3.18
C SER A 137 4.71 -9.63 4.43
N ALA A 138 4.94 -8.32 4.57
CA ALA A 138 4.35 -7.52 5.65
C ALA A 138 2.81 -7.46 5.55
N GLY A 139 2.25 -7.36 4.34
CA GLY A 139 0.80 -7.44 4.11
C GLY A 139 0.18 -8.76 4.57
N GLU A 140 0.80 -9.88 4.21
CA GLU A 140 0.37 -11.20 4.69
C GLU A 140 0.47 -11.33 6.22
N VAL A 141 1.49 -10.74 6.86
CA VAL A 141 1.61 -10.70 8.33
C VAL A 141 0.49 -9.86 8.96
N VAL A 142 0.25 -8.63 8.49
CA VAL A 142 -0.86 -7.77 8.98
C VAL A 142 -2.21 -8.48 8.85
N GLN A 143 -2.44 -9.16 7.73
CA GLN A 143 -3.69 -9.89 7.49
C GLN A 143 -3.79 -11.15 8.36
N ASN A 144 -2.68 -11.86 8.64
CA ASN A 144 -2.66 -12.98 9.57
C ASN A 144 -2.94 -12.52 11.01
N GLU A 145 -2.27 -11.47 11.51
CA GLU A 145 -2.50 -10.89 12.84
C GLU A 145 -3.97 -10.50 13.01
N LYS A 146 -4.55 -9.81 12.02
CA LYS A 146 -5.99 -9.46 12.00
C LYS A 146 -6.91 -10.68 12.12
N TYR A 147 -6.61 -11.79 11.43
CA TYR A 147 -7.38 -13.03 11.61
C TYR A 147 -7.17 -13.66 12.99
N ARG A 148 -5.93 -13.69 13.51
CA ARG A 148 -5.62 -14.23 14.85
C ARG A 148 -6.36 -13.48 15.94
N ASP A 149 -6.37 -12.15 15.87
CA ASP A 149 -7.10 -11.29 16.81
C ASP A 149 -8.60 -11.53 16.78
N ILE A 150 -9.20 -11.70 15.61
CA ILE A 150 -10.62 -12.05 15.49
C ILE A 150 -10.88 -13.38 16.22
N PHE A 151 -10.12 -14.44 15.92
CA PHE A 151 -10.30 -15.75 16.57
C PHE A 151 -10.04 -15.71 18.09
N ALA A 152 -9.06 -14.94 18.56
CA ALA A 152 -8.75 -14.78 19.98
C ALA A 152 -9.82 -13.98 20.76
N ASN A 153 -10.56 -13.09 20.08
CA ASN A 153 -11.59 -12.26 20.71
C ASN A 153 -13.01 -12.86 20.64
N ILE A 154 -13.28 -13.81 19.73
CA ILE A 154 -14.55 -14.59 19.69
C ILE A 154 -14.99 -15.14 21.07
N PRO A 155 -14.15 -15.81 21.89
CA PRO A 155 -14.59 -16.31 23.21
C PRO A 155 -14.96 -15.19 24.19
N LYS A 156 -14.22 -14.07 24.17
CA LYS A 156 -14.51 -12.88 24.99
C LYS A 156 -15.85 -12.25 24.57
N GLN A 157 -16.08 -12.11 23.27
CA GLN A 157 -17.34 -11.58 22.73
C GLN A 157 -18.53 -12.50 23.06
N LYS A 158 -18.36 -13.83 22.98
CA LYS A 158 -19.41 -14.79 23.38
C LYS A 158 -19.79 -14.61 24.85
N THR A 159 -18.83 -14.66 25.77
CA THR A 159 -19.09 -14.47 27.21
C THR A 159 -19.71 -13.11 27.54
N ALA A 160 -19.29 -12.04 26.86
CA ALA A 160 -19.88 -10.71 27.01
C ALA A 160 -21.31 -10.60 26.45
N LEU A 161 -21.67 -11.39 25.42
CA LEU A 161 -23.05 -11.48 24.92
C LEU A 161 -23.92 -12.34 25.84
N ASP A 162 -23.42 -13.50 26.30
CA ASP A 162 -24.13 -14.38 27.23
C ASP A 162 -24.50 -13.65 28.53
N ALA A 163 -23.55 -12.90 29.10
CA ALA A 163 -23.78 -12.05 30.28
C ALA A 163 -24.77 -10.91 30.03
N LYS A 164 -24.83 -10.34 28.81
CA LYS A 164 -25.82 -9.31 28.43
C LYS A 164 -27.22 -9.88 28.15
N LEU A 165 -27.30 -11.15 27.75
CA LEU A 165 -28.56 -11.81 27.40
C LEU A 165 -29.17 -12.60 28.57
N GLY A 166 -28.46 -12.69 29.71
CA GLY A 166 -28.90 -13.48 30.88
C GLY A 166 -28.91 -14.99 30.63
N ILE A 167 -28.20 -15.46 29.59
CA ILE A 167 -28.19 -16.88 29.22
C ILE A 167 -27.13 -17.59 30.06
N GLU A 168 -27.56 -18.07 31.23
CA GLU A 168 -26.84 -19.09 31.99
C GLU A 168 -26.72 -20.36 31.12
N ARG A 169 -25.61 -20.48 30.40
CA ARG A 169 -25.28 -21.73 29.70
C ARG A 169 -24.95 -22.77 30.78
N PRO A 170 -25.61 -23.94 30.80
CA PRO A 170 -25.24 -24.98 31.75
C PRO A 170 -23.77 -25.33 31.55
N ALA A 171 -23.04 -25.46 32.66
CA ALA A 171 -21.61 -25.74 32.63
C ALA A 171 -21.36 -27.12 32.00
N VAL A 172 -21.15 -27.16 30.68
CA VAL A 172 -20.64 -28.33 29.95
C VAL A 172 -19.29 -28.62 30.56
N GLY A 173 -19.27 -29.62 31.44
CA GLY A 173 -18.28 -29.73 32.49
C GLY A 173 -16.85 -29.84 31.98
N SER A 174 -15.91 -29.54 32.87
CA SER A 174 -14.49 -29.83 32.67
C SER A 174 -14.32 -31.29 32.26
N ARG A 175 -14.19 -31.54 30.95
CA ARG A 175 -13.72 -32.82 30.42
C ARG A 175 -12.23 -32.88 30.69
N SER A 176 -11.91 -33.33 31.90
CA SER A 176 -10.56 -33.64 32.36
C SER A 176 -9.78 -34.33 31.26
N SER A 177 -8.59 -33.80 30.96
CA SER A 177 -7.51 -34.41 30.19
C SER A 177 -7.85 -35.75 29.56
N ALA A 178 -8.42 -35.74 28.34
CA ALA A 178 -8.67 -36.96 27.60
C ALA A 178 -7.32 -37.64 27.31
N THR A 179 -7.06 -38.74 28.02
CA THR A 179 -5.78 -39.46 28.01
C THR A 179 -5.37 -39.78 26.58
N LEU A 180 -4.25 -39.21 26.13
CA LEU A 180 -3.60 -39.68 24.91
C LEU A 180 -3.25 -41.16 25.10
N PRO A 181 -3.63 -42.06 24.18
CA PRO A 181 -3.32 -43.48 24.32
C PRO A 181 -1.80 -43.65 24.37
N SER A 182 -1.31 -44.19 25.49
CA SER A 182 0.11 -44.38 25.73
C SER A 182 0.70 -45.35 24.71
N ILE A 183 1.50 -44.83 23.79
CA ILE A 183 2.25 -45.64 22.82
C ILE A 183 3.19 -46.56 23.64
N PRO A 184 3.14 -47.89 23.47
CA PRO A 184 3.97 -48.80 24.24
C PRO A 184 5.44 -48.58 23.87
N SER A 185 6.28 -48.25 24.85
CA SER A 185 7.72 -48.11 24.67
C SER A 185 8.36 -49.47 24.40
N ILE A 186 8.63 -49.77 23.12
CA ILE A 186 9.39 -50.96 22.74
C ILE A 186 10.86 -50.73 23.10
N SER A 187 11.28 -51.28 24.24
CA SER A 187 12.67 -51.33 24.65
C SER A 187 13.44 -52.39 23.86
N VAL A 188 14.41 -51.97 23.05
CA VAL A 188 15.39 -52.86 22.42
C VAL A 188 16.77 -52.55 23.03
N PRO A 189 17.52 -53.55 23.52
CA PRO A 189 18.84 -53.34 24.11
C PRO A 189 19.91 -53.03 23.05
N ASN A 190 21.02 -52.43 23.51
CA ASN A 190 22.15 -52.03 22.69
C ASN A 190 23.03 -53.26 22.36
N GLY A 191 23.35 -53.51 21.08
CA GLY A 191 24.18 -54.66 20.68
C GLY A 191 24.35 -54.83 19.16
N ALA A 192 25.59 -55.03 18.73
CA ALA A 192 26.09 -54.94 17.36
C ALA A 192 25.66 -56.02 16.34
N ASP A 193 25.94 -55.68 15.06
CA ASP A 193 26.38 -56.55 13.95
C ASP A 193 25.38 -57.04 12.87
N ALA A 194 25.96 -57.33 11.69
CA ALA A 194 25.50 -58.18 10.58
C ALA A 194 24.29 -57.79 9.67
N THR A 195 24.63 -57.14 8.55
CA THR A 195 24.37 -57.67 7.18
C THR A 195 23.03 -57.39 6.42
N LEU A 196 23.25 -57.06 5.14
CA LEU A 196 22.38 -56.86 3.96
C LEU A 196 21.42 -58.03 3.63
N PRO A 197 20.38 -57.91 2.74
CA PRO A 197 20.35 -57.02 1.56
C PRO A 197 19.03 -56.33 1.15
N ILE A 198 19.17 -55.28 0.32
CA ILE A 198 18.08 -54.60 -0.40
C ILE A 198 18.02 -55.10 -1.86
N LYS A 199 16.81 -55.38 -2.36
CA LYS A 199 16.55 -55.82 -3.74
C LYS A 199 16.17 -54.62 -4.63
N SER A 200 16.94 -54.36 -5.69
CA SER A 200 16.54 -53.47 -6.80
C SER A 200 15.64 -54.22 -7.80
N PRO A 201 14.97 -53.51 -8.71
CA PRO A 201 15.55 -53.43 -10.05
C PRO A 201 15.60 -52.02 -10.64
N SER A 202 16.55 -51.81 -11.56
CA SER A 202 16.81 -50.56 -12.26
C SER A 202 16.19 -50.54 -13.67
N LYS A 203 15.94 -49.35 -14.23
CA LYS A 203 16.32 -49.06 -15.62
C LYS A 203 16.50 -47.56 -15.90
N ARG A 204 17.52 -47.26 -16.71
CA ARG A 204 17.89 -45.96 -17.30
C ARG A 204 18.47 -46.25 -18.70
N PRO A 205 18.66 -45.24 -19.56
CA PRO A 205 20.05 -44.79 -19.79
C PRO A 205 20.22 -43.25 -19.99
N LYS A 206 21.47 -42.81 -20.21
CA LYS A 206 21.87 -41.45 -20.59
C LYS A 206 22.43 -41.42 -22.03
N ARG A 207 22.23 -40.32 -22.75
CA ARG A 207 23.22 -39.63 -23.64
C ARG A 207 22.58 -38.34 -24.19
N ALA A 208 23.17 -37.17 -24.43
CA ALA A 208 24.42 -36.46 -24.11
C ALA A 208 25.05 -35.80 -25.37
N ALA A 209 25.22 -34.47 -25.29
CA ALA A 209 26.14 -33.59 -26.05
C ALA A 209 25.82 -33.08 -27.48
N SER A 210 26.52 -31.98 -27.80
CA SER A 210 26.88 -31.38 -29.12
C SER A 210 25.83 -30.72 -30.06
N SER A 211 25.65 -29.40 -29.87
CA SER A 211 26.00 -28.31 -30.83
C SER A 211 25.42 -28.15 -32.26
N ALA A 212 25.15 -26.88 -32.58
CA ALA A 212 25.38 -26.17 -33.87
C ALA A 212 24.29 -26.07 -34.97
N SER A 213 23.68 -24.86 -35.04
CA SER A 213 23.44 -24.01 -36.23
C SER A 213 22.47 -24.39 -37.38
N SER A 214 21.84 -23.32 -37.91
CA SER A 214 21.38 -23.11 -39.30
C SER A 214 19.92 -23.39 -39.73
N ALA A 215 19.12 -22.31 -39.66
CA ALA A 215 18.44 -21.65 -40.80
C ALA A 215 17.05 -22.10 -41.36
N ASN A 216 16.27 -21.06 -41.68
CA ASN A 216 15.09 -20.94 -42.57
C ASN A 216 13.77 -21.67 -42.25
N GLY A 217 12.66 -20.89 -42.27
CA GLY A 217 11.29 -21.39 -42.22
C GLY A 217 10.27 -20.34 -41.75
N SER A 218 9.68 -19.56 -42.67
CA SER A 218 8.61 -18.57 -42.46
C SER A 218 7.72 -18.56 -43.71
N PRO A 219 6.44 -18.11 -43.72
CA PRO A 219 5.67 -17.39 -42.70
C PRO A 219 4.23 -17.93 -42.47
N SER A 220 3.32 -17.08 -41.95
CA SER A 220 1.85 -17.23 -41.79
C SER A 220 1.36 -18.09 -40.60
N ASN A 221 0.21 -17.83 -39.95
CA ASN A 221 -0.89 -16.88 -40.22
C ASN A 221 -1.20 -15.92 -39.05
N GLY A 222 -2.01 -14.88 -39.31
CA GLY A 222 -2.41 -13.85 -38.34
C GLY A 222 -3.69 -14.15 -37.52
N PRO A 223 -4.13 -13.21 -36.66
CA PRO A 223 -5.22 -13.43 -35.70
C PRO A 223 -6.63 -13.22 -36.30
N PRO A 224 -7.67 -13.89 -35.77
CA PRO A 224 -9.06 -13.65 -36.14
C PRO A 224 -9.63 -12.38 -35.51
N SER A 225 -10.43 -11.64 -36.28
CA SER A 225 -11.14 -10.42 -35.83
C SER A 225 -12.67 -10.58 -35.90
N LEU A 226 -13.37 -9.72 -35.15
CA LEU A 226 -14.83 -9.50 -35.16
C LEU A 226 -15.29 -8.87 -36.52
N PRO A 227 -16.57 -8.52 -36.79
CA PRO A 227 -17.85 -8.61 -36.04
C PRO A 227 -18.95 -9.25 -36.97
N PRO A 228 -20.20 -8.77 -37.20
CA PRO A 228 -21.19 -7.97 -36.43
C PRO A 228 -22.64 -8.55 -36.40
N SER A 229 -23.58 -7.92 -35.66
CA SER A 229 -25.02 -7.87 -36.01
C SER A 229 -25.86 -6.89 -35.16
N THR A 230 -26.64 -6.02 -35.82
CA THR A 230 -27.80 -5.24 -35.32
C THR A 230 -28.66 -4.79 -36.52
N PRO A 231 -30.01 -4.83 -36.47
CA PRO A 231 -30.76 -3.67 -37.03
C PRO A 231 -32.19 -3.40 -36.46
N THR A 232 -32.75 -2.25 -36.90
CA THR A 232 -34.19 -1.95 -37.14
C THR A 232 -34.99 -1.14 -36.10
N LYS A 233 -35.99 -0.37 -36.59
CA LYS A 233 -36.77 0.70 -35.93
C LYS A 233 -38.30 0.48 -36.05
N GLN A 234 -39.07 1.07 -35.13
CA GLN A 234 -40.42 1.67 -35.31
C GLN A 234 -40.48 2.88 -34.33
N HIS A 235 -40.94 4.13 -34.59
CA HIS A 235 -41.94 4.79 -35.47
C HIS A 235 -43.32 5.02 -34.83
N LEU A 236 -43.66 6.30 -34.56
CA LEU A 236 -44.98 6.95 -34.53
C LEU A 236 -44.80 8.49 -34.38
N GLU A 237 -45.86 9.31 -34.55
CA GLU A 237 -45.72 10.57 -35.32
C GLU A 237 -46.54 11.83 -34.86
N LEU A 238 -45.87 13.01 -34.84
CA LEU A 238 -46.37 14.43 -34.94
C LEU A 238 -47.43 14.99 -33.94
N PRO A 239 -47.83 16.31 -33.93
CA PRO A 239 -47.54 17.42 -34.86
C PRO A 239 -46.86 18.71 -34.29
N SER A 240 -46.59 19.67 -35.20
CA SER A 240 -46.01 21.03 -35.04
C SER A 240 -47.13 22.12 -34.92
N PRO A 241 -46.93 23.48 -34.94
CA PRO A 241 -45.80 24.33 -35.44
C PRO A 241 -45.39 25.44 -34.41
N GLN A 242 -44.79 26.63 -34.67
CA GLN A 242 -44.35 27.39 -35.86
C GLN A 242 -43.30 28.48 -35.51
N GLY A 243 -42.51 28.96 -36.49
CA GLY A 243 -41.84 30.29 -36.50
C GLY A 243 -40.45 30.41 -35.83
N GLY A 244 -39.51 31.27 -36.28
CA GLY A 244 -39.51 32.12 -37.48
C GLY A 244 -38.19 32.89 -37.75
N ASN A 245 -37.45 32.48 -38.79
CA ASN A 245 -36.51 33.23 -39.67
C ASN A 245 -35.86 34.58 -39.26
N SER A 246 -34.51 34.67 -39.32
CA SER A 246 -33.75 35.81 -39.91
C SER A 246 -32.25 35.47 -40.14
N LYS A 247 -31.46 36.33 -40.82
CA LYS A 247 -30.18 35.95 -41.48
C LYS A 247 -28.97 36.90 -41.26
N GLY A 248 -27.81 36.32 -40.91
CA GLY A 248 -26.45 36.72 -41.35
C GLY A 248 -25.89 38.07 -40.85
N PRO A 249 -24.78 38.58 -41.43
CA PRO A 249 -23.86 37.96 -42.42
C PRO A 249 -22.37 37.96 -42.00
N ALA A 250 -21.51 37.31 -42.80
CA ALA A 250 -20.05 37.24 -42.57
C ALA A 250 -19.24 38.39 -43.20
N LYS A 251 -18.00 38.62 -42.74
CA LYS A 251 -16.97 39.40 -43.47
C LYS A 251 -15.55 38.87 -43.20
N LYS A 252 -14.73 38.80 -44.25
CA LYS A 252 -13.34 38.31 -44.29
C LYS A 252 -12.55 39.25 -45.20
N LYS A 253 -11.37 39.76 -44.80
CA LYS A 253 -10.46 40.51 -45.69
C LYS A 253 -8.99 40.52 -45.22
N ASN A 254 -8.09 40.88 -46.14
CA ASN A 254 -6.66 40.56 -46.09
C ASN A 254 -5.74 41.72 -45.66
N LYS A 255 -4.73 41.35 -44.87
CA LYS A 255 -3.28 41.56 -45.09
C LYS A 255 -2.83 42.65 -46.09
N ARG A 256 -2.22 43.70 -45.55
CA ARG A 256 -1.06 44.51 -46.02
C ARG A 256 -0.57 45.30 -44.78
N LYS A 257 0.69 45.69 -44.64
CA LYS A 257 1.83 45.67 -45.56
C LYS A 257 2.78 44.52 -45.24
#